data_AF-A0A2K6GF97-F1
#
_entry.id   AF-A0A2K6GF97-F1
#
_cell.length_a   1.000
_cell.length_b   1.000
_cell.length_c   1.000
_cell.angle_alpha   90.00
_cell.angle_beta   90.00
_cell.angle_gamma   90.00
#
_symmetry.space_group_name_H-M   'P 1'
#
loop_
_entity.id
_entity.type
_entity.pdbx_description
1 polymer ?
#
loop_
_entity_poly.entity_id
_entity_poly.type
_entity_poly.pdbx_seq_one_letter_code
_entity_poly.pdbx_strand_id
1 'polypeptide(L)'
;MGRPPLLLGRALHARCMRCERSSYCQVEECAPGQDLCRTTVMRICEEEEELEVVERGCAYPEKTNRTMSYRTGLQIITLTETMCGGDFCNRPHPGRHAPSFPRSRYLECVSCASSDMSCERGREQSLQCGSPTEQCLEVVTYRSLEGEGHPSFCKRDLNDEQHTRGCGYLPGCPGPTGFHNNHTFHFLQCCNTTKCNGGPVVELQDLPLNGFQCHSCEGNSTHGCSSEETSLIDCRGPMNQCLEATGTNGPGTPSYTVRGCATDSWCQRVHVADAFSLTHINVTCCNGSGCNHPAWDVQHRRGGTPRPGPARLSLTVTLLLTARLWGGTLLWT
;
A
#
# COMPACT_ATOMS: atom_id res chain seq x y z
N MET A 1 29.17 -39.35 25.40
CA MET A 1 28.03 -38.92 24.54
C MET A 1 27.78 -37.44 24.81
N GLY A 2 28.46 -36.57 24.06
CA GLY A 2 28.31 -35.11 24.19
C GLY A 2 27.13 -34.63 23.34
N ARG A 3 26.25 -33.83 23.93
CA ARG A 3 25.17 -33.14 23.22
C ARG A 3 25.78 -32.09 22.27
N PRO A 4 25.28 -31.93 21.04
CA PRO A 4 25.74 -30.89 20.14
C PRO A 4 25.24 -29.52 20.63
N PRO A 5 25.98 -28.44 20.38
CA PRO A 5 25.56 -27.09 20.73
C PRO A 5 24.40 -26.64 19.83
N LEU A 6 23.40 -26.02 20.44
CA LEU A 6 22.33 -25.29 19.78
C LEU A 6 22.93 -24.16 18.94
N LEU A 7 22.82 -24.25 17.62
CA LEU A 7 23.00 -23.11 16.74
C LEU A 7 21.89 -22.11 17.05
N LEU A 8 22.22 -21.02 17.76
CA LEU A 8 21.41 -19.81 17.73
C LEU A 8 21.34 -19.35 16.27
N GLY A 9 20.17 -19.52 15.65
CA GLY A 9 19.89 -18.95 14.35
C GLY A 9 20.04 -17.43 14.44
N ARG A 10 21.13 -16.89 13.89
CA ARG A 10 21.19 -15.48 13.53
C ARG A 10 20.03 -15.22 12.57
N ALA A 11 19.13 -14.31 12.92
CA ALA A 11 18.23 -13.72 11.94
C ALA A 11 19.11 -13.13 10.82
N LEU A 12 19.04 -13.72 9.64
CA LEU A 12 19.75 -13.24 8.46
C LEU A 12 19.04 -11.95 8.05
N HIS A 13 19.59 -10.81 8.46
CA HIS A 13 19.17 -9.53 7.90
C HIS A 13 19.60 -9.52 6.44
N ALA A 14 18.64 -9.40 5.53
CA ALA A 14 18.93 -9.28 4.10
C ALA A 14 19.78 -8.01 3.86
N ARG A 15 20.69 -8.08 2.89
CA ARG A 15 21.41 -6.91 2.39
C ARG A 15 20.94 -6.59 0.99
N CYS A 16 20.56 -5.36 0.73
CA CYS A 16 20.05 -4.94 -0.57
C CYS A 16 20.88 -3.78 -1.15
N MET A 17 20.77 -3.58 -2.46
CA MET A 17 21.22 -2.32 -3.06
C MET A 17 20.17 -1.25 -2.82
N ARG A 18 20.58 -0.08 -2.33
CA ARG A 18 19.77 1.13 -2.24
C ARG A 18 20.22 2.13 -3.28
N CYS A 19 19.30 2.55 -4.14
CA CYS A 19 19.56 3.55 -5.16
C CYS A 19 18.44 4.60 -5.11
N GLU A 20 18.78 5.87 -4.93
CA GLU A 20 17.81 6.97 -4.97
C GLU A 20 17.47 7.37 -6.42
N ARG A 21 18.43 7.20 -7.34
CA ARG A 21 18.26 7.33 -8.80
C ARG A 21 19.20 6.35 -9.51
N SER A 22 19.08 6.26 -10.83
CA SER A 22 19.75 5.28 -11.72
C SER A 22 21.28 5.18 -11.60
N SER A 23 21.97 6.20 -11.06
CA SER A 23 23.45 6.27 -11.03
C SER A 23 24.12 6.12 -9.67
N TYR A 24 23.40 6.26 -8.55
CA TYR A 24 24.01 6.26 -7.21
C TYR A 24 23.44 5.12 -6.35
N CYS A 25 24.16 4.01 -6.29
CA CYS A 25 23.75 2.82 -5.55
C CYS A 25 24.77 2.49 -4.44
N GLN A 26 24.27 2.25 -3.24
CA GLN A 26 25.06 1.78 -2.09
C GLN A 26 24.45 0.53 -1.47
N VAL A 27 25.21 -0.14 -0.61
CA VAL A 27 24.70 -1.28 0.16
C VAL A 27 23.89 -0.77 1.34
N GLU A 28 22.71 -1.35 1.54
CA GLU A 28 21.83 -1.13 2.69
C GLU A 28 21.69 -2.44 3.48
N GLU A 29 21.93 -2.37 4.79
CA GLU A 29 21.54 -3.44 5.71
C GLU A 29 20.07 -3.25 6.06
N CYS A 30 19.24 -4.25 5.75
CA CYS A 30 17.81 -4.13 5.95
C CYS A 30 17.43 -4.15 7.43
N ALA A 31 16.43 -3.34 7.80
CA ALA A 31 15.90 -3.31 9.15
C ALA A 31 15.22 -4.65 9.50
N PRO A 32 15.07 -4.99 10.79
CA PRO A 32 14.35 -6.19 11.20
C PRO A 32 12.95 -6.28 10.58
N GLY A 33 12.64 -7.41 9.94
CA GLY A 33 11.37 -7.64 9.24
C GLY A 33 11.34 -7.17 7.78
N GLN A 34 12.41 -6.55 7.28
CA GLN A 34 12.59 -6.27 5.85
C GLN A 34 13.43 -7.38 5.20
N ASP A 35 12.76 -8.46 4.81
CA ASP A 35 13.43 -9.67 4.33
C ASP A 35 13.52 -9.76 2.79
N LEU A 36 13.07 -8.71 2.07
CA LEU A 36 13.06 -8.63 0.62
C LEU A 36 13.85 -7.41 0.11
N CYS A 37 14.38 -7.52 -1.12
CA CYS A 37 14.86 -6.38 -1.87
C CYS A 37 13.84 -5.97 -2.93
N ARG A 38 13.62 -4.66 -3.09
CA ARG A 38 12.78 -4.09 -4.15
C ARG A 38 13.61 -3.43 -5.25
N THR A 39 13.07 -3.47 -6.46
CA THR A 39 13.42 -2.57 -7.57
C THR A 39 12.14 -1.97 -8.13
N THR A 40 12.03 -0.65 -8.10
CA THR A 40 10.93 0.12 -8.66
C THR A 40 11.44 0.84 -9.90
N VAL A 41 10.77 0.64 -11.04
CA VAL A 41 11.11 1.24 -12.33
C VAL A 41 9.91 2.06 -12.80
N MET A 42 10.15 3.34 -13.08
CA MET A 42 9.19 4.21 -13.76
C MET A 42 9.75 4.54 -15.13
N ARG A 43 8.96 4.27 -16.17
CA ARG A 43 9.24 4.63 -17.56
C ARG A 43 8.19 5.60 -18.06
N ILE A 44 8.64 6.68 -18.68
CA ILE A 44 7.79 7.63 -19.37
C ILE A 44 8.21 7.60 -20.83
N CYS A 45 7.30 7.18 -21.70
CA CYS A 45 7.52 7.14 -23.14
C CYS A 45 6.68 8.24 -23.80
N GLU A 46 7.33 9.14 -24.53
CA GLU A 46 6.69 10.17 -25.35
C GLU A 46 7.32 10.14 -26.75
N GLU A 47 6.53 9.74 -27.75
CA GLU A 47 7.00 9.58 -29.13
C GLU A 47 8.25 8.67 -29.25
N GLU A 48 9.44 9.26 -29.44
CA GLU A 48 10.74 8.56 -29.51
C GLU A 48 11.63 8.77 -28.27
N GLU A 49 11.21 9.61 -27.32
CA GLU A 49 11.93 9.85 -26.07
C GLU A 49 11.44 8.90 -24.97
N GLU A 50 12.39 8.25 -24.29
CA GLU A 50 12.13 7.38 -23.14
C GLU A 50 12.95 7.87 -21.94
N LEU A 51 12.25 8.25 -20.87
CA LEU A 51 12.85 8.52 -19.57
C LEU A 51 12.65 7.32 -18.66
N GLU A 52 13.73 6.81 -18.06
CA GLU A 52 13.69 5.75 -17.06
C GLU A 52 14.25 6.23 -15.72
N VAL A 53 13.45 6.06 -14.66
CA VAL A 53 13.86 6.26 -13.27
C VAL A 53 13.83 4.92 -12.55
N VAL A 54 14.93 4.57 -11.88
CA VAL A 54 15.04 3.32 -11.14
C VAL A 54 15.42 3.58 -9.68
N GLU A 55 14.57 3.10 -8.78
CA GLU A 55 14.82 3.08 -7.35
C GLU A 55 15.02 1.65 -6.85
N ARG A 56 15.83 1.50 -5.81
CA ARG A 56 16.10 0.20 -5.18
C ARG A 56 16.21 0.38 -3.67
N GLY A 57 15.89 -0.67 -2.91
CA GLY A 57 16.11 -0.70 -1.46
C GLY A 57 15.54 -1.95 -0.81
N CYS A 58 15.50 -1.96 0.51
CA CYS A 58 14.83 -2.99 1.30
C CYS A 58 13.29 -2.87 1.24
N ALA A 59 12.60 -4.00 1.40
CA ALA A 59 11.14 -4.09 1.40
C ALA A 59 10.64 -5.11 2.43
N TYR A 60 9.41 -4.89 2.89
CA TYR A 60 8.70 -5.80 3.79
C TYR A 60 8.05 -6.96 3.01
N PRO A 61 7.86 -8.14 3.64
CA PRO A 61 7.37 -9.35 2.99
C PRO A 61 5.94 -9.24 2.45
N GLU A 62 5.14 -8.26 2.88
CA GLU A 62 3.80 -8.03 2.34
C GLU A 62 3.81 -7.50 0.90
N LYS A 63 4.93 -6.98 0.41
CA LYS A 63 5.05 -6.40 -0.94
C LYS A 63 5.19 -7.51 -2.00
N THR A 64 4.64 -7.27 -3.19
CA THR A 64 4.59 -8.25 -4.29
C THR A 64 5.03 -7.64 -5.61
N ASN A 65 5.28 -8.50 -6.61
CA ASN A 65 5.56 -8.06 -7.97
C ASN A 65 4.30 -7.46 -8.59
N ARG A 66 4.44 -6.31 -9.23
CA ARG A 66 3.33 -5.60 -9.86
C ARG A 66 3.77 -4.74 -11.02
N THR A 67 2.86 -4.50 -11.94
CA THR A 67 3.07 -3.58 -13.04
C THR A 67 1.78 -2.84 -13.38
N MET A 68 1.91 -1.59 -13.81
CA MET A 68 0.81 -0.77 -14.28
C MET A 68 1.30 0.18 -15.37
N SER A 69 0.60 0.21 -16.50
CA SER A 69 0.87 1.09 -17.62
C SER A 69 -0.40 1.85 -18.00
N TYR A 70 -0.31 3.16 -18.16
CA TYR A 70 -1.43 4.02 -18.51
C TYR A 70 -0.99 5.23 -19.33
N ARG A 71 -1.96 5.88 -19.99
CA ARG A 71 -1.76 7.08 -20.80
C ARG A 71 -2.13 8.34 -20.02
N THR A 72 -1.33 9.38 -20.21
CA THR A 72 -1.65 10.77 -19.83
C THR A 72 -1.24 11.67 -21.00
N GLY A 73 -2.23 12.28 -21.66
CA GLY A 73 -2.02 12.97 -22.93
C GLY A 73 -1.38 12.06 -24.00
N LEU A 74 -0.20 12.44 -24.48
CA LEU A 74 0.59 11.67 -25.46
C LEU A 74 1.55 10.67 -24.81
N GLN A 75 1.77 10.79 -23.50
CA GLN A 75 2.75 10.00 -22.76
C GLN A 75 2.16 8.65 -22.35
N ILE A 76 3.01 7.63 -22.30
CA ILE A 76 2.71 6.34 -21.66
C ILE A 76 3.61 6.23 -20.43
N ILE A 77 2.99 6.18 -19.25
CA ILE A 77 3.68 5.93 -17.98
C ILE A 77 3.58 4.45 -17.69
N THR A 78 4.71 3.81 -17.39
CA THR A 78 4.79 2.42 -16.94
C THR A 78 5.53 2.34 -15.61
N LEU A 79 4.86 1.78 -14.61
CA LEU A 79 5.37 1.54 -13.28
C LEU A 79 5.53 0.04 -13.08
N THR A 80 6.72 -0.41 -12.72
CA THR A 80 6.99 -1.82 -12.42
C THR A 80 7.71 -1.93 -11.10
N GLU A 81 7.18 -2.76 -10.21
CA GLU A 81 7.83 -3.11 -8.94
C GLU A 81 8.14 -4.60 -8.91
N THR A 82 9.39 -4.93 -8.62
CA THR A 82 9.86 -6.32 -8.51
C THR A 82 10.52 -6.57 -7.16
N MET A 83 10.21 -7.72 -6.58
CA MET A 83 10.69 -8.21 -5.31
C MET A 83 11.56 -9.43 -5.52
N CYS A 84 12.61 -9.56 -4.72
CA CYS A 84 13.43 -10.77 -4.67
C CYS A 84 13.93 -11.01 -3.25
N GLY A 85 14.14 -12.29 -2.91
CA GLY A 85 14.74 -12.71 -1.65
C GLY A 85 16.22 -13.06 -1.83
N GLY A 86 17.03 -12.69 -0.85
CA GLY A 86 18.46 -13.00 -0.81
C GLY A 86 19.36 -11.77 -0.98
N ASP A 87 20.60 -11.91 -0.51
CA ASP A 87 21.57 -10.82 -0.48
C ASP A 87 21.88 -10.28 -1.89
N PHE A 88 21.72 -8.97 -2.05
CA PHE A 88 22.01 -8.19 -3.25
C PHE A 88 21.27 -8.67 -4.50
N CYS A 89 20.14 -9.36 -4.36
CA CYS A 89 19.39 -9.89 -5.50
C CYS A 89 18.88 -8.79 -6.45
N ASN A 90 18.73 -7.55 -5.95
CA ASN A 90 18.33 -6.38 -6.73
C ASN A 90 19.51 -5.63 -7.37
N ARG A 91 20.72 -6.20 -7.39
CA ARG A 91 21.90 -5.53 -7.93
C ARG A 91 21.70 -5.08 -9.39
N PRO A 92 22.12 -3.85 -9.76
CA PRO A 92 22.05 -3.40 -11.14
C PRO A 92 22.79 -4.38 -12.05
N HIS A 93 22.10 -4.86 -13.09
CA HIS A 93 22.71 -5.70 -14.11
C HIS A 93 23.15 -4.78 -15.27
N PRO A 94 24.46 -4.58 -15.49
CA PRO A 94 24.92 -3.82 -16.65
C PRO A 94 24.52 -4.56 -17.94
N GLY A 95 23.80 -3.87 -18.83
CA GLY A 95 23.44 -4.39 -20.16
C GLY A 95 22.13 -5.16 -20.26
N ARG A 96 21.36 -5.30 -19.17
CA ARG A 96 20.00 -5.86 -19.26
C ARG A 96 19.03 -4.73 -19.58
N HIS A 97 18.84 -4.45 -20.86
CA HIS A 97 17.66 -3.73 -21.33
C HIS A 97 16.42 -4.52 -20.87
N ALA A 98 15.34 -3.84 -20.47
CA ALA A 98 14.08 -4.53 -20.20
C ALA A 98 13.74 -5.44 -21.38
N PRO A 99 13.08 -6.59 -21.13
CA PRO A 99 12.68 -7.47 -22.21
C PRO A 99 11.95 -6.64 -23.26
N SER A 100 12.55 -6.52 -24.46
CA SER A 100 11.83 -6.00 -25.61
C SER A 100 10.84 -7.08 -26.00
N PHE A 101 9.66 -7.04 -25.38
CA PHE A 101 8.58 -7.90 -25.81
C PHE A 101 8.31 -7.55 -27.28
N PRO A 102 8.32 -8.54 -28.19
CA PRO A 102 7.99 -8.27 -29.57
C PRO A 102 6.62 -7.59 -29.61
N ARG A 103 6.45 -6.60 -30.49
CA ARG A 103 5.16 -5.91 -30.78
C ARG A 103 4.15 -6.92 -31.33
N SER A 104 3.73 -7.87 -30.52
CA SER A 104 2.52 -8.65 -30.71
C SER A 104 1.34 -7.80 -30.26
N ARG A 105 0.20 -7.96 -30.93
CA ARG A 105 -1.06 -7.36 -30.50
C ARG A 105 -1.57 -8.15 -29.29
N TYR A 106 -1.05 -7.83 -28.10
CA TYR A 106 -1.61 -8.33 -26.85
C TYR A 106 -2.95 -7.65 -26.56
N LEU A 107 -3.50 -7.89 -25.37
CA LEU A 107 -4.77 -7.32 -24.92
C LEU A 107 -4.79 -5.79 -25.13
N GLU A 108 -5.90 -5.27 -25.64
CA GLU A 108 -6.13 -3.83 -25.81
C GLU A 108 -7.13 -3.37 -24.75
N CYS A 109 -6.77 -2.33 -24.00
CA CYS A 109 -7.53 -1.80 -22.87
C CYS A 109 -7.84 -0.31 -23.06
N VAL A 110 -8.83 0.18 -22.31
CA VAL A 110 -9.07 1.61 -22.15
C VAL A 110 -8.01 2.18 -21.20
N SER A 111 -7.56 3.41 -21.45
CA SER A 111 -6.53 4.05 -20.65
C SER A 111 -6.75 5.55 -20.48
N CYS A 112 -6.57 6.02 -19.25
CA CYS A 112 -6.70 7.40 -18.84
C CYS A 112 -6.03 7.61 -17.47
N ALA A 113 -5.88 8.87 -17.07
CA ALA A 113 -5.40 9.31 -15.78
C ALA A 113 -6.17 10.57 -15.28
N SER A 114 -6.06 10.86 -13.99
CA SER A 114 -6.61 12.07 -13.37
C SER A 114 -5.70 13.29 -13.55
N SER A 115 -4.38 13.11 -13.70
CA SER A 115 -3.40 14.18 -13.86
C SER A 115 -3.68 15.09 -15.05
N ASP A 116 -4.22 14.55 -16.15
CA ASP A 116 -4.66 15.28 -17.33
C ASP A 116 -6.20 15.38 -17.47
N MET A 117 -6.93 14.97 -16.42
CA MET A 117 -8.40 14.89 -16.38
C MET A 117 -9.01 14.01 -17.49
N SER A 118 -8.25 13.07 -18.05
CA SER A 118 -8.73 12.25 -19.18
C SER A 118 -9.77 11.23 -18.74
N CYS A 119 -9.69 10.69 -17.52
CA CYS A 119 -10.69 9.76 -16.99
C CYS A 119 -12.02 10.48 -16.73
N GLU A 120 -11.99 11.57 -15.99
CA GLU A 120 -13.16 12.32 -15.53
C GLU A 120 -13.90 12.98 -16.69
N ARG A 121 -13.18 13.39 -17.74
CA ARG A 121 -13.77 14.02 -18.93
C ARG A 121 -14.15 13.04 -20.03
N GLY A 122 -13.99 11.73 -19.81
CA GLY A 122 -14.26 10.70 -20.82
C GLY A 122 -13.40 10.85 -22.08
N ARG A 123 -12.16 11.33 -21.94
CA ARG A 123 -11.17 11.47 -23.02
C ARG A 123 -10.22 10.28 -23.06
N GLU A 124 -10.77 9.12 -22.78
CA GLU A 124 -10.05 7.88 -22.64
C GLU A 124 -9.49 7.39 -23.98
N GLN A 125 -8.29 6.84 -23.94
CA GLN A 125 -7.54 6.39 -25.10
C GLN A 125 -7.39 4.88 -25.09
N SER A 126 -6.98 4.29 -26.21
CA SER A 126 -6.66 2.86 -26.27
C SER A 126 -5.19 2.61 -25.97
N LEU A 127 -4.90 1.58 -25.19
CA LEU A 127 -3.55 1.13 -24.85
C LEU A 127 -3.42 -0.36 -25.12
N GLN A 128 -2.39 -0.77 -25.86
CA GLN A 128 -2.03 -2.17 -26.03
C GLN A 128 -1.08 -2.57 -24.90
N CYS A 129 -1.40 -3.68 -24.23
CA CYS A 129 -0.58 -4.19 -23.13
C CYS A 129 0.77 -4.69 -23.63
N GLY A 130 1.80 -4.61 -22.78
CA GLY A 130 3.17 -4.97 -23.10
C GLY A 130 3.50 -6.46 -22.89
N SER A 131 2.66 -7.18 -22.14
CA SER A 131 2.85 -8.60 -21.81
C SER A 131 1.56 -9.41 -21.93
N PRO A 132 1.62 -10.70 -22.31
CA PRO A 132 0.44 -11.58 -22.33
C PRO A 132 -0.15 -11.87 -20.94
N THR A 133 0.58 -11.58 -19.86
CA THR A 133 0.08 -11.73 -18.49
C THR A 133 -0.67 -10.51 -17.98
N GLU A 134 -0.62 -9.39 -18.70
CA GLU A 134 -1.29 -8.15 -18.31
C GLU A 134 -2.79 -8.22 -18.61
N GLN A 135 -3.56 -7.60 -17.71
CA GLN A 135 -5.00 -7.46 -17.77
C GLN A 135 -5.35 -5.98 -17.91
N CYS A 136 -6.59 -5.69 -18.31
CA CYS A 136 -7.11 -4.34 -18.22
C CYS A 136 -7.42 -4.01 -16.76
N LEU A 137 -6.97 -2.85 -16.31
CA LEU A 137 -7.09 -2.38 -14.94
C LEU A 137 -7.91 -1.09 -14.87
N GLU A 138 -8.66 -0.94 -13.80
CA GLU A 138 -9.21 0.31 -13.30
C GLU A 138 -8.87 0.43 -11.82
N VAL A 139 -8.20 1.51 -11.46
CA VAL A 139 -7.76 1.81 -10.10
C VAL A 139 -8.38 3.14 -9.68
N VAL A 140 -9.01 3.13 -8.51
CA VAL A 140 -9.55 4.33 -7.85
C VAL A 140 -8.88 4.49 -6.50
N THR A 141 -8.36 5.68 -6.23
CA THR A 141 -7.79 6.06 -4.94
C THR A 141 -8.30 7.44 -4.55
N TYR A 142 -9.23 7.48 -3.62
CA TYR A 142 -9.76 8.72 -3.06
C TYR A 142 -9.44 8.81 -1.58
N ARG A 143 -9.00 10.00 -1.14
CA ARG A 143 -8.80 10.35 0.27
C ARG A 143 -9.30 11.76 0.53
N SER A 144 -10.20 11.90 1.50
CA SER A 144 -10.66 13.19 2.00
C SER A 144 -9.55 13.86 2.81
N LEU A 145 -9.21 15.09 2.45
CA LEU A 145 -8.20 15.93 3.12
C LEU A 145 -8.80 16.77 4.27
N GLU A 146 -10.04 16.53 4.68
CA GLU A 146 -10.67 17.30 5.76
C GLU A 146 -10.10 16.92 7.13
N GLY A 147 -9.04 17.64 7.50
CA GLY A 147 -8.39 17.60 8.80
C GLY A 147 -7.50 18.82 9.00
N GLU A 148 -8.07 20.03 8.95
CA GLU A 148 -7.39 21.25 9.41
C GLU A 148 -7.01 21.07 10.90
N GLY A 149 -5.72 20.87 11.18
CA GLY A 149 -5.17 20.95 12.54
C GLY A 149 -4.35 19.76 13.03
N HIS A 150 -4.35 18.62 12.34
CA HIS A 150 -3.39 17.56 12.66
C HIS A 150 -2.11 17.74 11.84
N PRO A 151 -0.90 17.72 12.45
CA PRO A 151 0.32 17.62 11.66
C PRO A 151 0.23 16.31 10.89
N SER A 152 -0.03 16.42 9.58
CA SER A 152 -0.03 15.33 8.62
C SER A 152 1.36 14.70 8.63
N PHE A 153 1.59 13.76 9.55
CA PHE A 153 2.75 12.89 9.55
C PHE A 153 2.70 11.91 8.35
N CYS A 154 1.58 11.89 7.63
CA CYS A 154 1.44 11.38 6.27
C CYS A 154 1.23 12.56 5.29
N LYS A 155 2.16 13.53 5.24
CA LYS A 155 2.30 14.37 4.06
C LYS A 155 3.02 13.52 2.99
N ARG A 156 2.26 12.63 2.34
CA ARG A 156 2.68 11.92 1.12
C ARG A 156 1.86 12.48 -0.03
N ASP A 157 2.49 12.56 -1.19
CA ASP A 157 2.31 13.59 -2.21
C ASP A 157 0.86 13.85 -2.63
N LEU A 158 0.54 15.13 -2.85
CA LEU A 158 -0.71 15.64 -3.41
C LEU A 158 -0.95 15.19 -4.89
N ASN A 159 -0.32 14.10 -5.33
CA ASN A 159 -0.14 13.73 -6.74
C ASN A 159 -0.46 12.26 -7.05
N ASP A 160 -1.01 11.46 -6.13
CA ASP A 160 -1.52 10.13 -6.49
C ASP A 160 -2.76 10.29 -7.39
N GLU A 161 -2.76 9.58 -8.52
CA GLU A 161 -3.87 9.59 -9.48
C GLU A 161 -5.16 9.10 -8.81
N GLN A 162 -6.22 9.92 -8.80
CA GLN A 162 -7.49 9.53 -8.21
C GLN A 162 -8.15 8.40 -9.01
N HIS A 163 -8.05 8.48 -10.34
CA HIS A 163 -8.51 7.50 -11.29
C HIS A 163 -7.38 7.15 -12.26
N THR A 164 -7.20 5.86 -12.52
CA THR A 164 -6.28 5.41 -13.56
C THR A 164 -6.81 4.16 -14.23
N ARG A 165 -6.76 4.15 -15.57
CA ARG A 165 -7.09 2.98 -16.38
C ARG A 165 -5.91 2.62 -17.28
N GLY A 166 -5.73 1.33 -17.51
CA GLY A 166 -4.70 0.88 -18.43
C GLY A 166 -4.46 -0.62 -18.37
N CYS A 167 -3.21 -1.01 -18.55
CA CYS A 167 -2.75 -2.39 -18.56
C CYS A 167 -1.96 -2.70 -17.29
N GLY A 168 -1.98 -3.94 -16.83
CA GLY A 168 -1.01 -4.37 -15.83
C GLY A 168 -1.35 -5.65 -15.10
N TYR A 169 -0.64 -5.87 -14.01
CA TYR A 169 -0.89 -6.95 -13.06
C TYR A 169 -0.68 -6.37 -11.66
N LEU A 170 -1.76 -6.28 -10.89
CA LEU A 170 -1.74 -5.85 -9.51
C LEU A 170 -2.18 -7.00 -8.60
N PRO A 171 -1.71 -7.06 -7.33
CA PRO A 171 -2.29 -7.97 -6.34
C PRO A 171 -3.80 -7.74 -6.29
N GLY A 172 -4.57 -8.82 -6.08
CA GLY A 172 -6.04 -8.76 -6.07
C GLY A 172 -6.71 -8.95 -7.43
N CYS A 173 -5.95 -9.11 -8.52
CA CYS A 173 -6.50 -9.58 -9.79
C CYS A 173 -6.53 -11.13 -9.87
N PRO A 174 -7.56 -11.76 -10.47
CA PRO A 174 -8.77 -11.14 -11.02
C PRO A 174 -9.69 -10.57 -9.92
N GLY A 175 -10.14 -9.33 -10.11
CA GLY A 175 -10.92 -8.56 -9.15
C GLY A 175 -12.45 -8.71 -9.31
N PRO A 176 -13.27 -7.83 -8.68
CA PRO A 176 -12.89 -6.59 -8.01
C PRO A 176 -12.38 -6.79 -6.58
N THR A 177 -11.54 -5.88 -6.10
CA THR A 177 -11.11 -5.77 -4.70
C THR A 177 -11.21 -4.31 -4.28
N GLY A 178 -11.64 -4.04 -3.05
CA GLY A 178 -11.82 -2.66 -2.60
C GLY A 178 -12.02 -2.51 -1.11
N PHE A 179 -11.86 -1.27 -0.66
CA PHE A 179 -12.08 -0.80 0.69
C PHE A 179 -12.68 0.60 0.67
N HIS A 180 -13.61 0.85 1.58
CA HIS A 180 -14.05 2.22 1.85
C HIS A 180 -14.34 2.44 3.32
N ASN A 181 -14.10 3.67 3.76
CA ASN A 181 -14.56 4.20 5.02
C ASN A 181 -15.01 5.68 4.83
N ASN A 182 -15.21 6.44 5.91
CA ASN A 182 -15.62 7.85 5.80
C ASN A 182 -14.61 8.75 5.06
N HIS A 183 -13.33 8.40 5.07
CA HIS A 183 -12.25 9.25 4.58
C HIS A 183 -11.63 8.73 3.29
N THR A 184 -11.66 7.42 3.07
CA THR A 184 -10.87 6.75 2.05
C THR A 184 -11.74 5.82 1.23
N PHE A 185 -11.53 5.82 -0.08
CA PHE A 185 -12.06 4.81 -1.00
C PHE A 185 -10.95 4.31 -1.92
N HIS A 186 -10.70 3.01 -1.88
CA HIS A 186 -9.82 2.33 -2.80
C HIS A 186 -10.59 1.23 -3.54
N PHE A 187 -10.44 1.18 -4.85
CA PHE A 187 -11.06 0.16 -5.68
C PHE A 187 -10.13 -0.26 -6.79
N LEU A 188 -10.05 -1.57 -7.02
CA LEU A 188 -9.32 -2.17 -8.11
C LEU A 188 -10.24 -3.15 -8.83
N GLN A 189 -10.43 -2.93 -10.13
CA GLN A 189 -11.09 -3.86 -11.02
C GLN A 189 -10.12 -4.32 -12.10
N CYS A 190 -10.10 -5.63 -12.36
CA CYS A 190 -9.27 -6.23 -13.38
C CYS A 190 -10.10 -7.14 -14.27
N CYS A 191 -9.82 -7.15 -15.57
CA CYS A 191 -10.52 -7.98 -16.53
C CYS A 191 -9.63 -8.31 -17.74
N ASN A 192 -9.93 -9.40 -18.44
CA ASN A 192 -9.02 -10.02 -19.42
C ASN A 192 -9.57 -10.05 -20.86
N THR A 193 -10.60 -9.25 -21.17
CA THR A 193 -11.17 -9.13 -22.52
C THR A 193 -10.95 -7.72 -23.07
N THR A 194 -10.92 -7.57 -24.39
CA THR A 194 -10.64 -6.28 -25.04
C THR A 194 -11.54 -5.16 -24.53
N LYS A 195 -10.93 -4.06 -24.06
CA LYS A 195 -11.59 -2.82 -23.58
C LYS A 195 -12.65 -3.03 -22.49
N CYS A 196 -12.51 -4.08 -21.69
CA CYS A 196 -13.47 -4.40 -20.62
C CYS A 196 -13.47 -3.41 -19.43
N ASN A 197 -12.44 -2.58 -19.32
CA ASN A 197 -12.31 -1.54 -18.29
C ASN A 197 -12.80 -0.16 -18.76
N GLY A 198 -13.62 -0.10 -19.82
CA GLY A 198 -14.28 1.13 -20.24
C GLY A 198 -15.57 1.43 -19.46
N GLY A 199 -16.19 2.57 -19.75
CA GLY A 199 -17.43 3.02 -19.09
C GLY A 199 -17.23 4.29 -18.25
N PRO A 200 -18.24 4.75 -17.52
CA PRO A 200 -18.07 5.89 -16.60
C PRO A 200 -17.05 5.54 -15.51
N VAL A 201 -16.37 6.56 -14.96
CA VAL A 201 -15.48 6.37 -13.80
C VAL A 201 -16.26 5.83 -12.61
N VAL A 202 -15.66 4.93 -11.84
CA VAL A 202 -16.29 4.37 -10.64
C VAL A 202 -16.18 5.37 -9.48
N GLU A 203 -17.32 5.85 -9.00
CA GLU A 203 -17.43 6.61 -7.75
C GLU A 203 -18.07 5.75 -6.65
N LEU A 204 -17.71 6.02 -5.39
CA LEU A 204 -18.28 5.29 -4.25
C LEU A 204 -19.80 5.47 -4.17
N GLN A 205 -20.30 6.67 -4.49
CA GLN A 205 -21.72 7.00 -4.40
C GLN A 205 -22.57 6.20 -5.39
N ASP A 206 -21.98 5.82 -6.53
CA ASP A 206 -22.63 5.02 -7.58
C ASP A 206 -22.74 3.53 -7.22
N LEU A 207 -21.93 3.07 -6.25
CA LEU A 207 -22.02 1.70 -5.75
C LEU A 207 -23.25 1.56 -4.83
N PRO A 208 -24.12 0.56 -5.08
CA PRO A 208 -25.34 0.37 -4.31
C PRO A 208 -25.03 -0.04 -2.87
N LEU A 209 -25.88 0.36 -1.93
CA LEU A 209 -25.83 -0.14 -0.55
C LEU A 209 -26.00 -1.67 -0.55
N ASN A 210 -25.19 -2.38 0.23
CA ASN A 210 -25.22 -3.84 0.30
C ASN A 210 -25.87 -4.39 1.59
N GLY A 211 -26.34 -3.50 2.47
CA GLY A 211 -27.06 -3.85 3.71
C GLY A 211 -26.16 -4.16 4.91
N PHE A 212 -24.83 -4.13 4.76
CA PHE A 212 -23.90 -4.24 5.89
C PHE A 212 -23.58 -2.85 6.44
N GLN A 213 -23.32 -2.79 7.74
CA GLN A 213 -22.82 -1.59 8.41
C GLN A 213 -21.55 -1.93 9.16
N CYS A 214 -20.50 -1.12 9.02
CA CYS A 214 -19.23 -1.36 9.70
C CYS A 214 -18.75 -0.12 10.42
N HIS A 215 -17.94 -0.31 11.45
CA HIS A 215 -17.24 0.79 12.09
C HIS A 215 -16.18 1.37 11.15
N SER A 216 -16.06 2.69 11.17
CA SER A 216 -15.17 3.49 10.33
C SER A 216 -14.34 4.42 11.20
N CYS A 217 -13.02 4.37 11.01
CA CYS A 217 -12.09 5.28 11.64
C CYS A 217 -10.72 5.20 10.96
N GLU A 218 -9.92 6.26 11.12
CA GLU A 218 -8.50 6.33 10.72
C GLU A 218 -7.72 7.11 11.77
N GLY A 219 -6.63 6.56 12.29
CA GLY A 219 -5.83 7.23 13.31
C GLY A 219 -5.13 6.26 14.24
N ASN A 220 -4.95 6.61 15.50
CA ASN A 220 -4.49 5.70 16.53
C ASN A 220 -5.64 5.36 17.50
N SER A 221 -5.42 4.44 18.44
CA SER A 221 -6.47 3.99 19.37
C SER A 221 -6.98 5.08 20.32
N THR A 222 -6.30 6.23 20.40
CA THR A 222 -6.64 7.36 21.29
C THR A 222 -7.16 8.60 20.55
N HIS A 223 -6.84 8.72 19.26
CA HIS A 223 -7.12 9.86 18.39
C HIS A 223 -7.43 9.34 16.99
N GLY A 224 -8.60 9.66 16.46
CA GLY A 224 -9.14 9.17 15.19
C GLY A 224 -9.86 7.82 15.30
N CYS A 225 -9.30 6.84 16.03
CA CYS A 225 -9.91 5.50 16.24
C CYS A 225 -10.27 5.21 17.70
N SER A 226 -10.57 6.23 18.50
CA SER A 226 -11.17 6.04 19.83
C SER A 226 -12.63 5.58 19.71
N SER A 227 -13.21 5.07 20.80
CA SER A 227 -14.62 4.66 20.83
C SER A 227 -15.60 5.82 20.56
N GLU A 228 -15.18 7.06 20.82
CA GLU A 228 -16.00 8.26 20.62
C GLU A 228 -15.91 8.79 19.19
N GLU A 229 -14.77 8.60 18.52
CA GLU A 229 -14.52 9.06 17.14
C GLU A 229 -14.91 8.02 16.08
N THR A 230 -15.09 6.76 16.49
CA THR A 230 -15.49 5.69 15.58
C THR A 230 -16.99 5.79 15.25
N SER A 231 -17.30 5.93 13.96
CA SER A 231 -18.69 6.00 13.47
C SER A 231 -19.10 4.71 12.74
N LEU A 232 -20.41 4.47 12.61
CA LEU A 232 -20.94 3.42 11.72
C LEU A 232 -21.19 4.00 10.34
N ILE A 233 -20.83 3.25 9.30
CA ILE A 233 -21.08 3.60 7.90
C ILE A 233 -21.82 2.48 7.19
N ASP A 234 -22.60 2.84 6.17
CA ASP A 234 -23.27 1.86 5.30
C ASP A 234 -22.30 1.37 4.22
N CYS A 235 -22.16 0.05 4.13
CA CYS A 235 -21.28 -0.58 3.16
C CYS A 235 -21.91 -0.60 1.75
N ARG A 236 -21.03 -0.57 0.74
CA ARG A 236 -21.40 -0.36 -0.67
C ARG A 236 -20.75 -1.39 -1.58
N GLY A 237 -21.44 -1.71 -2.68
CA GLY A 237 -20.97 -2.62 -3.71
C GLY A 237 -20.51 -3.97 -3.13
N PRO A 238 -19.37 -4.53 -3.60
CA PRO A 238 -18.88 -5.82 -3.13
C PRO A 238 -18.19 -5.76 -1.76
N MET A 239 -18.05 -4.57 -1.14
CA MET A 239 -17.33 -4.39 0.12
C MET A 239 -18.23 -4.72 1.30
N ASN A 240 -18.43 -6.01 1.57
CA ASN A 240 -19.39 -6.54 2.54
C ASN A 240 -18.77 -7.11 3.83
N GLN A 241 -17.44 -7.07 3.97
CA GLN A 241 -16.74 -7.45 5.19
C GLN A 241 -16.43 -6.23 6.04
N CYS A 242 -16.53 -6.34 7.36
CA CYS A 242 -16.01 -5.32 8.26
C CYS A 242 -14.53 -5.59 8.51
N LEU A 243 -13.68 -4.61 8.20
CA LEU A 243 -12.25 -4.68 8.35
C LEU A 243 -11.78 -3.83 9.53
N GLU A 244 -10.77 -4.36 10.21
CA GLU A 244 -9.88 -3.62 11.09
C GLU A 244 -8.45 -3.98 10.69
N ALA A 245 -7.60 -2.96 10.55
CA ALA A 245 -6.17 -3.16 10.39
C ALA A 245 -5.37 -2.23 11.28
N THR A 246 -4.31 -2.77 11.86
CA THR A 246 -3.36 -2.02 12.70
C THR A 246 -1.95 -2.22 12.17
N GLY A 247 -1.15 -1.16 12.08
CA GLY A 247 0.23 -1.23 11.64
C GLY A 247 1.02 0.01 12.06
N THR A 248 2.21 0.16 11.50
CA THR A 248 3.09 1.33 11.73
C THR A 248 3.55 1.93 10.41
N ASN A 249 3.83 3.23 10.37
CA ASN A 249 4.39 3.91 9.19
C ASN A 249 5.93 3.99 9.29
N GLY A 250 6.56 2.89 9.71
CA GLY A 250 8.00 2.78 9.90
C GLY A 250 8.46 2.84 11.38
N PRO A 251 9.77 2.65 11.62
CA PRO A 251 10.32 2.49 12.96
C PRO A 251 10.07 3.72 13.84
N GLY A 252 9.56 3.51 15.05
CA GLY A 252 9.32 4.58 16.04
C GLY A 252 8.05 5.40 15.80
N THR A 253 7.23 5.07 14.80
CA THR A 253 5.92 5.71 14.59
C THR A 253 4.84 5.09 15.49
N PRO A 254 3.88 5.90 15.98
CA PRO A 254 2.75 5.37 16.74
C PRO A 254 1.93 4.42 15.88
N SER A 255 1.29 3.43 16.53
CA SER A 255 0.40 2.49 15.85
C SER A 255 -0.74 3.25 15.16
N TYR A 256 -0.94 2.95 13.88
CA TYR A 256 -2.02 3.45 13.07
C TYR A 256 -3.05 2.34 12.85
N THR A 257 -4.32 2.69 12.97
CA THR A 257 -5.49 1.82 12.89
C THR A 257 -6.42 2.38 11.83
N VAL A 258 -6.97 1.48 11.02
CA VAL A 258 -8.00 1.79 10.05
C VAL A 258 -9.14 0.78 10.18
N ARG A 259 -10.38 1.27 10.18
CA ARG A 259 -11.60 0.46 10.15
C ARG A 259 -12.48 0.91 8.98
N GLY A 260 -13.21 -0.03 8.39
CA GLY A 260 -14.12 0.24 7.28
C GLY A 260 -14.74 -1.01 6.68
N CYS A 261 -15.38 -0.85 5.52
CA CYS A 261 -15.94 -1.93 4.73
C CYS A 261 -14.93 -2.39 3.67
N ALA A 262 -14.78 -3.70 3.48
CA ALA A 262 -13.82 -4.28 2.56
C ALA A 262 -14.42 -5.45 1.78
N THR A 263 -13.88 -5.73 0.59
CA THR A 263 -14.07 -7.03 -0.08
C THR A 263 -13.25 -8.11 0.63
N ASP A 264 -13.64 -9.39 0.52
CA ASP A 264 -12.86 -10.52 1.05
C ASP A 264 -11.40 -10.53 0.58
N SER A 265 -11.15 -10.20 -0.69
CA SER A 265 -9.81 -10.12 -1.27
C SER A 265 -8.97 -9.01 -0.66
N TRP A 266 -9.58 -7.90 -0.22
CA TRP A 266 -8.89 -6.77 0.38
C TRP A 266 -8.38 -7.07 1.80
N CYS A 267 -8.95 -8.09 2.46
CA CYS A 267 -8.50 -8.56 3.78
C CYS A 267 -7.07 -9.16 3.76
N GLN A 268 -6.45 -9.26 2.59
CA GLN A 268 -5.04 -9.61 2.47
C GLN A 268 -4.12 -8.42 2.84
N ARG A 269 -3.03 -8.72 3.56
CA ARG A 269 -2.10 -7.70 4.10
C ARG A 269 -1.54 -6.74 3.04
N VAL A 270 -1.27 -7.24 1.82
CA VAL A 270 -0.66 -6.46 0.72
C VAL A 270 -1.48 -5.21 0.37
N HIS A 271 -2.81 -5.35 0.27
CA HIS A 271 -3.69 -4.25 -0.13
C HIS A 271 -3.71 -3.13 0.91
N VAL A 272 -3.82 -3.51 2.18
CA VAL A 272 -3.78 -2.56 3.30
C VAL A 272 -2.40 -1.89 3.40
N ALA A 273 -1.32 -2.65 3.21
CA ALA A 273 0.05 -2.13 3.22
C ALA A 273 0.29 -1.09 2.13
N ASP A 274 -0.20 -1.37 0.93
CA ASP A 274 -0.03 -0.51 -0.22
C ASP A 274 -0.88 0.75 -0.12
N ALA A 275 -2.17 0.59 0.19
CA ALA A 275 -3.07 1.71 0.40
C ALA A 275 -2.52 2.61 1.51
N PHE A 276 -2.45 2.13 2.75
CA PHE A 276 -2.18 2.99 3.91
C PHE A 276 -0.69 3.19 4.21
N SER A 277 0.21 2.69 3.36
CA SER A 277 1.67 2.78 3.56
C SER A 277 2.15 2.18 4.89
N LEU A 278 1.41 1.18 5.40
CA LEU A 278 1.68 0.54 6.69
C LEU A 278 2.68 -0.61 6.57
N THR A 279 3.33 -0.91 7.69
CA THR A 279 4.23 -2.05 7.89
C THR A 279 3.87 -2.78 9.17
N HIS A 280 4.33 -4.03 9.33
CA HIS A 280 4.00 -4.90 10.47
C HIS A 280 2.48 -5.01 10.71
N ILE A 281 1.74 -5.25 9.64
CA ILE A 281 0.29 -5.09 9.64
C ILE A 281 -0.38 -6.33 10.20
N ASN A 282 -1.33 -6.09 11.10
CA ASN A 282 -2.34 -7.07 11.46
C ASN A 282 -3.66 -6.67 10.79
N VAL A 283 -4.26 -7.58 10.03
CA VAL A 283 -5.55 -7.37 9.36
C VAL A 283 -6.53 -8.40 9.90
N THR A 284 -7.67 -7.93 10.35
CA THR A 284 -8.80 -8.74 10.81
C THR A 284 -10.04 -8.35 10.05
N CYS A 285 -10.69 -9.33 9.42
CA CYS A 285 -11.98 -9.15 8.79
C CYS A 285 -13.01 -10.07 9.45
N CYS A 286 -14.23 -9.59 9.55
CA CYS A 286 -15.34 -10.35 10.08
C CYS A 286 -16.61 -10.11 9.26
N ASN A 287 -17.47 -11.12 9.23
CA ASN A 287 -18.74 -11.09 8.55
C ASN A 287 -19.86 -10.76 9.55
N GLY A 288 -20.69 -9.77 9.23
CA GLY A 288 -21.80 -9.30 10.05
C GLY A 288 -21.65 -7.83 10.44
N SER A 289 -22.78 -7.13 10.49
CA SER A 289 -22.78 -5.68 10.75
C SER A 289 -22.21 -5.35 12.14
N GLY A 290 -21.29 -4.37 12.18
CA GLY A 290 -20.69 -3.83 13.39
C GLY A 290 -19.71 -4.76 14.09
N CYS A 291 -19.31 -5.89 13.49
CA CYS A 291 -18.42 -6.86 14.15
C CYS A 291 -16.99 -6.34 14.36
N ASN A 292 -16.59 -5.27 13.66
CA ASN A 292 -15.31 -4.59 13.87
C ASN A 292 -15.43 -3.47 14.93
N HIS A 293 -16.14 -3.72 16.03
CA HIS A 293 -16.30 -2.74 17.10
C HIS A 293 -15.09 -2.75 18.06
N PRO A 294 -14.55 -1.59 18.48
CA PRO A 294 -13.35 -1.50 19.32
C PRO A 294 -13.45 -2.19 20.70
N ALA A 295 -14.66 -2.42 21.25
CA ALA A 295 -14.79 -3.10 22.54
C ALA A 295 -14.47 -4.61 22.51
N TRP A 296 -14.45 -5.25 21.33
CA TRP A 296 -14.05 -6.66 21.21
C TRP A 296 -12.53 -6.89 21.36
N ASP A 297 -11.73 -5.83 21.27
CA ASP A 297 -10.27 -5.87 21.47
C ASP A 297 -9.87 -6.29 22.90
N VAL A 298 -10.76 -6.06 23.88
CA VAL A 298 -10.54 -6.39 25.30
C VAL A 298 -10.73 -7.89 25.56
N GLN A 299 -11.54 -8.58 24.76
CA GLN A 299 -11.95 -9.96 25.04
C GLN A 299 -10.95 -10.99 24.50
N HIS A 300 -10.30 -10.71 23.37
CA HIS A 300 -9.20 -11.54 22.86
C HIS A 300 -7.88 -11.34 23.61
N ARG A 301 -7.64 -10.17 24.20
CA ARG A 301 -6.47 -9.94 25.09
C ARG A 301 -6.65 -10.51 26.51
N ARG A 302 -7.87 -10.85 26.93
CA ARG A 302 -8.15 -11.50 28.24
C ARG A 302 -8.04 -13.03 28.23
N GLY A 303 -7.79 -13.65 27.09
CA GLY A 303 -7.68 -15.10 26.93
C GLY A 303 -6.40 -15.76 27.46
N GLY A 304 -5.42 -14.99 27.96
CA GLY A 304 -4.19 -15.59 28.49
C GLY A 304 -3.33 -14.61 29.28
N THR A 305 -3.50 -14.57 30.60
CA THR A 305 -2.40 -14.66 31.59
C THR A 305 -2.94 -14.59 33.03
N PRO A 306 -2.26 -15.23 34.00
CA PRO A 306 -2.69 -15.24 35.40
C PRO A 306 -2.48 -13.88 36.09
N ARG A 307 -3.46 -13.53 36.92
CA ARG A 307 -3.55 -12.37 37.82
C ARG A 307 -2.21 -12.01 38.51
N PRO A 308 -1.65 -10.81 38.34
CA PRO A 308 -0.53 -10.33 39.16
C PRO A 308 -1.05 -9.84 40.52
N GLY A 309 -0.37 -10.23 41.60
CA GLY A 309 -0.56 -9.69 42.93
C GLY A 309 -0.07 -8.24 43.07
N PRO A 310 -0.39 -7.56 44.19
CA PRO A 310 -0.23 -6.11 44.33
C PRO A 310 1.24 -5.67 44.32
N ALA A 311 1.51 -4.62 43.53
CA ALA A 311 2.81 -4.00 43.35
C ALA A 311 3.28 -3.26 44.62
N ARG A 312 4.54 -3.47 45.00
CA ARG A 312 5.26 -2.62 45.97
C ARG A 312 5.87 -1.43 45.22
N LEU A 313 5.52 -0.22 45.67
CA LEU A 313 6.11 1.05 45.23
C LEU A 313 7.60 1.09 45.61
N SER A 314 8.47 1.28 44.62
CA SER A 314 9.86 1.69 44.82
C SER A 314 10.12 2.95 44.01
N LEU A 315 10.27 4.07 44.71
CA LEU A 315 10.70 5.35 44.16
C LEU A 315 12.19 5.28 43.87
N THR A 316 12.57 5.41 42.60
CA THR A 316 13.92 5.82 42.22
C THR A 316 13.82 6.96 41.22
N VAL A 317 14.28 8.13 41.67
CA VAL A 317 14.44 9.35 40.90
C VAL A 317 15.62 9.17 39.95
N THR A 318 15.40 9.34 38.65
CA THR A 318 16.49 9.50 37.68
C THR A 318 16.26 10.77 36.89
N LEU A 319 17.19 11.69 37.08
CA LEU A 319 17.27 13.02 36.51
C LEU A 319 18.18 12.90 35.28
N LEU A 320 17.67 13.17 34.07
CA LEU A 320 18.49 13.26 32.88
C LEU A 320 18.17 14.51 32.07
N LEU A 321 19.26 15.24 31.85
CA LEU A 321 19.39 16.56 31.25
C LEU A 321 19.15 16.55 29.74
N THR A 322 18.71 17.70 29.27
CA THR A 322 18.59 18.16 27.89
C THR A 322 19.88 18.02 27.08
N ALA A 323 19.75 17.57 25.83
CA ALA A 323 20.65 17.97 24.74
C ALA A 323 19.85 18.08 23.45
N ARG A 324 19.56 19.33 23.04
CA ARG A 324 19.24 19.67 21.67
C ARG A 324 20.53 19.62 20.87
N LEU A 325 20.54 18.89 19.76
CA LEU A 325 21.54 19.08 18.71
C LEU A 325 20.83 19.19 17.36
N TRP A 326 21.27 20.22 16.64
CA TRP A 326 20.85 20.73 15.34
C TRP A 326 20.85 19.62 14.27
N GLY A 327 20.03 19.63 13.22
CA GLY A 327 19.74 20.72 12.30
C GLY A 327 20.24 20.29 10.92
N GLY A 328 19.35 20.31 9.92
CA GLY A 328 19.66 19.82 8.58
C GLY A 328 18.49 20.01 7.62
N THR A 329 18.05 21.25 7.45
CA THR A 329 17.35 21.74 6.26
C THR A 329 18.18 21.48 5.02
N LEU A 330 17.58 20.86 3.99
CA LEU A 330 17.99 21.03 2.60
C LEU A 330 16.74 21.14 1.72
N LEU A 331 16.34 22.40 1.53
CA LEU A 331 15.70 22.89 0.31
C LEU A 331 16.74 22.80 -0.84
N TRP A 332 16.31 22.51 -2.07
CA TRP A 332 16.40 23.41 -3.23
C TRP A 332 16.09 22.70 -4.56
N THR A 333 15.32 23.43 -5.38
CA THR A 333 15.20 23.47 -6.86
C THR A 333 14.79 22.24 -7.62
#